data_AF-A0A963JV85-F1
#
_entry.id   AF-A0A963JV85-F1
#
_cell.length_a   1.000
_cell.length_b   1.000
_cell.length_c   1.000
_cell.angle_alpha   90.00
_cell.angle_beta   90.00
_cell.angle_gamma   90.00
#
_symmetry.space_group_name_H-M   'P 1'
#
loop_
_entity.id
_entity.type
_entity.pdbx_description
1 polymer ?
#
loop_
_entity_poly.entity_id
_entity_poly.type
_entity_poly.pdbx_seq_one_letter_code
_entity_poly.pdbx_strand_id
1 'polypeptide(L)'
;MTYCVAIKLNAGLVFLSDSRTNAGLDQISSFRKMMVYEKAGERFMVLLSAGNLSISQSVREILQTTQIKDEADGEPITIWNARSMFDAARVLGAAVRHVHERDGASLKRSGVDFNVSMVFGGQIQGEGMRLFQVYSAGNFIEA
;
A
#
# COMPACT_ATOMS: atom_id res chain seq x y z
N MET A 1 -3.30 18.65 -0.29
CA MET A 1 -4.30 18.05 0.60
C MET A 1 -4.75 16.77 -0.07
N THR A 2 -4.62 15.64 0.63
CA THR A 2 -4.87 14.30 0.12
C THR A 2 -5.83 13.60 1.07
N TYR A 3 -6.90 13.01 0.55
CA TYR A 3 -7.91 12.32 1.34
C TYR A 3 -8.35 11.02 0.65
N CYS A 4 -8.22 9.93 1.40
CA CYS A 4 -8.60 8.58 1.00
C CYS A 4 -9.40 7.96 2.16
N VAL A 5 -10.43 7.18 1.83
CA VAL A 5 -11.25 6.45 2.80
C VAL A 5 -11.60 5.08 2.25
N ALA A 6 -11.61 4.08 3.13
CA ALA A 6 -12.19 2.79 2.85
C ALA A 6 -13.07 2.33 4.00
N ILE A 7 -14.12 1.58 3.67
CA ILE A 7 -15.12 1.10 4.63
C ILE A 7 -15.25 -0.41 4.43
N LYS A 8 -15.19 -1.16 5.54
CA LYS A 8 -15.48 -2.60 5.60
C LYS A 8 -16.85 -2.82 6.19
N LEU A 9 -17.69 -3.54 5.46
CA LEU A 9 -19.05 -3.89 5.82
C LEU A 9 -19.22 -5.40 5.71
N ASN A 10 -20.25 -5.95 6.36
CA ASN A 10 -20.61 -7.35 6.18
C ASN A 10 -20.92 -7.68 4.70
N ALA A 11 -21.46 -6.70 3.96
CA ALA A 11 -21.85 -6.86 2.56
C ALA A 11 -20.71 -6.61 1.55
N GLY A 12 -19.62 -5.94 1.94
CA GLY A 12 -18.66 -5.47 0.95
C GLY A 12 -17.55 -4.57 1.48
N LEU A 13 -16.72 -4.12 0.54
CA LEU A 13 -15.75 -3.06 0.74
C LEU A 13 -16.12 -1.86 -0.14
N VAL A 14 -15.91 -0.65 0.39
CA VAL A 14 -16.07 0.61 -0.36
C VAL A 14 -14.76 1.38 -0.28
N PHE A 15 -14.29 1.93 -1.40
CA PHE A 15 -13.05 2.70 -1.49
C PHE A 15 -13.29 4.02 -2.20
N LEU A 16 -12.77 5.13 -1.67
CA LEU A 16 -12.79 6.44 -2.30
C LEU A 16 -11.44 7.15 -2.11
N SER A 17 -10.99 7.86 -3.14
CA SER A 17 -9.79 8.70 -3.09
C SER A 17 -9.97 9.96 -3.91
N ASP A 18 -9.51 11.09 -3.39
CA ASP A 18 -9.35 12.31 -4.19
C ASP A 18 -8.12 12.22 -5.12
N SER A 19 -7.89 13.22 -5.97
CA SER A 19 -6.74 13.26 -6.90
C SER A 19 -5.80 14.45 -6.72
N ARG A 20 -6.18 15.47 -5.94
CA ARG A 20 -5.34 16.67 -5.74
C ARG A 20 -4.09 16.29 -4.97
N THR A 21 -2.92 16.62 -5.50
CA THR A 21 -1.64 16.23 -4.92
C THR A 21 -0.67 17.41 -4.97
N ASN A 22 0.09 17.59 -3.89
CA ASN A 22 1.22 18.50 -3.87
C ASN A 22 2.48 17.72 -4.29
N ALA A 23 3.08 18.11 -5.41
CA ALA A 23 4.30 17.51 -5.97
C ALA A 23 5.57 18.35 -5.71
N GLY A 24 5.43 19.54 -5.10
CA GLY A 24 6.51 20.49 -4.88
C GLY A 24 5.97 21.90 -4.62
N LEU A 25 6.89 22.84 -4.32
CA LEU A 25 6.52 24.25 -4.17
C LEU A 25 5.81 24.72 -5.46
N ASP A 26 4.59 25.23 -5.31
CA ASP A 26 3.71 25.70 -6.39
C ASP A 26 3.36 24.65 -7.47
N GLN A 27 3.49 23.36 -7.14
CA GLN A 27 3.16 22.26 -8.05
C GLN A 27 2.00 21.43 -7.49
N ILE A 28 0.77 21.92 -7.71
CA ILE A 28 -0.46 21.19 -7.36
C ILE A 28 -1.08 20.63 -8.63
N SER A 29 -1.14 19.29 -8.70
CA SER A 29 -1.61 18.55 -9.87
C SER A 29 -2.53 17.40 -9.48
N SER A 30 -3.16 16.79 -10.49
CA SER A 30 -4.02 15.61 -10.32
C SER A 30 -3.25 14.32 -10.51
N PHE A 31 -3.20 13.47 -9.48
CA PHE A 31 -2.62 12.13 -9.54
C PHE A 31 -3.60 11.10 -8.99
N ARG A 32 -3.62 9.92 -9.62
CA ARG A 32 -4.41 8.78 -9.15
C ARG A 32 -3.82 8.25 -7.84
N LYS A 33 -4.68 8.10 -6.83
CA LYS A 33 -4.31 7.58 -5.49
C LYS A 33 -4.91 6.22 -5.18
N MET A 34 -5.73 5.67 -6.05
CA MET A 34 -6.32 4.33 -5.94
C MET A 34 -5.74 3.43 -7.01
N MET A 35 -5.30 2.23 -6.62
CA MET A 35 -4.81 1.19 -7.51
C MET A 35 -5.54 -0.11 -7.24
N VAL A 36 -5.83 -0.86 -8.29
CA VAL A 36 -6.49 -2.17 -8.22
C VAL A 36 -5.49 -3.23 -8.70
N TYR A 37 -5.36 -4.29 -7.91
CA TYR A 37 -4.62 -5.50 -8.22
C TYR A 37 -5.61 -6.66 -8.27
N GLU A 38 -5.81 -7.22 -9.44
CA GLU A 38 -6.87 -8.21 -9.68
C GLU A 38 -6.34 -9.42 -10.43
N LYS A 39 -6.81 -10.59 -9.99
CA LYS A 39 -6.83 -11.82 -10.79
C LYS A 39 -8.22 -12.40 -10.67
N ALA A 40 -8.99 -12.28 -11.76
CA ALA A 40 -10.41 -12.60 -11.78
C ALA A 40 -10.70 -14.00 -11.24
N GLY A 41 -11.70 -14.09 -10.35
CA GLY A 41 -12.08 -15.34 -9.68
C GLY A 41 -11.18 -15.79 -8.53
N GLU A 42 -10.06 -15.11 -8.28
CA GLU A 42 -9.07 -15.53 -7.28
C GLU A 42 -8.72 -14.43 -6.27
N ARG A 43 -8.39 -13.21 -6.71
CA ARG A 43 -8.10 -12.09 -5.78
C ARG A 43 -8.49 -10.74 -6.35
N PHE A 44 -8.96 -9.86 -5.47
CA PHE A 44 -9.21 -8.45 -5.75
C PHE A 44 -8.70 -7.62 -4.59
N MET A 45 -7.73 -6.74 -4.85
CA MET A 45 -7.09 -5.91 -3.82
C MET A 45 -7.02 -4.47 -4.30
N VAL A 46 -7.23 -3.53 -3.38
CA VAL A 46 -7.21 -2.09 -3.63
C VAL A 46 -6.21 -1.43 -2.68
N LEU A 47 -5.36 -0.58 -3.25
CA LEU A 47 -4.40 0.24 -2.53
C LEU A 47 -4.77 1.72 -2.69
N LEU A 48 -4.99 2.41 -1.58
CA LEU A 48 -5.11 3.87 -1.53
C LEU A 48 -3.84 4.47 -0.94
N SER A 49 -3.36 5.58 -1.50
CA SER A 49 -2.14 6.25 -1.04
C SER A 49 -2.37 7.69 -0.54
N ALA A 50 -1.59 8.06 0.47
CA ALA A 50 -1.47 9.41 1.00
C ALA A 50 -0.05 9.68 1.49
N GLY A 51 0.28 10.96 1.69
CA GLY A 51 1.62 11.41 2.09
C GLY A 51 2.45 11.89 0.90
N ASN A 52 3.75 11.66 0.94
CA ASN A 52 4.70 12.12 -0.06
C ASN A 52 4.50 11.37 -1.40
N LEU A 53 4.34 12.11 -2.50
CA LEU A 53 4.07 11.53 -3.82
C LEU A 53 5.19 10.62 -4.31
N SER A 54 6.47 11.00 -4.18
CA SER A 54 7.59 10.19 -4.68
C SER A 54 7.73 8.88 -3.90
N ILE A 55 7.51 8.93 -2.58
CA ILE A 55 7.50 7.74 -1.71
C ILE A 55 6.33 6.83 -2.10
N SER A 56 5.11 7.36 -2.17
CA SER A 56 3.92 6.55 -2.48
C SER A 56 3.98 5.90 -3.88
N GLN A 57 4.52 6.60 -4.88
CA GLN A 57 4.74 6.04 -6.22
C GLN A 57 5.82 4.97 -6.21
N SER A 58 6.92 5.19 -5.49
CA SER A 58 8.00 4.19 -5.36
C SER A 58 7.50 2.91 -4.70
N VAL A 59 6.75 3.03 -3.59
CA VAL A 59 6.16 1.87 -2.91
C VAL A 59 5.22 1.11 -3.84
N ARG A 60 4.33 1.82 -4.55
CA ARG A 60 3.41 1.20 -5.52
C ARG A 60 4.14 0.41 -6.60
N GLU A 61 5.23 0.97 -7.11
CA GLU A 61 5.99 0.37 -8.21
C GLU A 61 6.68 -0.92 -7.74
N ILE A 62 7.44 -0.85 -6.65
CA ILE A 62 8.18 -2.02 -6.16
C ILE A 62 7.26 -3.08 -5.55
N LEU A 63 6.06 -2.73 -5.10
CA LEU A 63 5.11 -3.68 -4.50
C LEU A 63 4.84 -4.86 -5.44
N GLN A 64 4.82 -4.63 -6.75
CA GLN A 64 4.54 -5.65 -7.76
C GLN A 64 5.60 -6.74 -7.82
N THR A 65 6.83 -6.45 -7.39
CA THR A 65 7.97 -7.36 -7.42
C THR A 65 8.53 -7.67 -6.03
N THR A 66 7.99 -7.03 -4.98
CA THR A 66 8.43 -7.23 -3.60
C THR A 66 8.15 -8.66 -3.16
N GLN A 67 9.17 -9.28 -2.57
CA GLN A 67 9.13 -10.64 -2.07
C GLN A 67 9.49 -10.63 -0.57
N ILE A 68 8.76 -11.42 0.22
CA ILE A 68 9.13 -11.73 1.60
C ILE A 68 9.35 -13.23 1.75
N LYS A 69 10.23 -13.63 2.66
CA LYS A 69 10.49 -15.04 2.94
C LYS A 69 9.22 -15.72 3.49
N ASP A 70 8.87 -16.89 2.97
CA ASP A 70 7.86 -17.76 3.59
C ASP A 70 8.46 -18.45 4.82
N GLU A 71 7.73 -18.42 5.92
CA GLU A 71 8.13 -19.07 7.17
C GLU A 71 8.12 -20.60 7.06
N ALA A 72 7.35 -21.14 6.09
CA ALA A 72 7.28 -22.56 5.79
C ALA A 72 8.36 -23.05 4.81
N ASP A 73 9.42 -22.26 4.56
CA ASP A 73 10.49 -22.53 3.58
C ASP A 73 9.96 -22.84 2.15
N GLY A 74 8.84 -22.21 1.79
CA GLY A 74 8.24 -22.25 0.45
C GLY A 74 8.74 -21.13 -0.48
N GLU A 75 8.08 -21.02 -1.64
CA GLU A 75 8.31 -19.91 -2.59
C GLU A 75 8.12 -18.54 -1.91
N PRO A 76 8.94 -17.53 -2.26
CA PRO A 76 8.78 -16.19 -1.70
C PRO A 76 7.36 -15.64 -1.89
N ILE A 77 6.83 -15.00 -0.84
CA ILE A 77 5.49 -14.43 -0.86
C ILE A 77 5.53 -13.06 -1.52
N THR A 78 4.62 -12.85 -2.45
CA THR A 78 4.32 -11.63 -3.20
C THR A 78 2.83 -11.32 -3.06
N ILE A 79 2.38 -10.15 -3.53
CA ILE A 79 0.94 -9.86 -3.59
C ILE A 79 0.16 -10.83 -4.50
N TRP A 80 0.85 -11.52 -5.43
CA TRP A 80 0.24 -12.38 -6.46
C TRP A 80 0.13 -13.85 -6.06
N ASN A 81 0.86 -14.29 -5.04
CA ASN A 81 0.78 -15.65 -4.48
C ASN A 81 0.49 -15.66 -2.97
N ALA A 82 0.30 -14.49 -2.33
CA ALA A 82 -0.15 -14.39 -0.95
C ALA A 82 -1.38 -15.27 -0.70
N ARG A 83 -1.36 -15.99 0.43
CA ARG A 83 -2.43 -16.92 0.85
C ARG A 83 -3.54 -16.23 1.65
N SER A 84 -3.26 -15.03 2.16
CA SER A 84 -4.20 -14.20 2.90
C SER A 84 -3.92 -12.72 2.63
N MET A 85 -4.91 -11.87 2.91
CA MET A 85 -4.71 -10.42 2.86
C MET A 85 -3.68 -9.94 3.90
N PHE A 86 -3.47 -10.67 4.99
CA PHE A 86 -2.40 -10.40 5.95
C PHE A 86 -1.01 -10.60 5.34
N ASP A 87 -0.81 -11.69 4.59
CA ASP A 87 0.42 -11.93 3.84
C ASP A 87 0.67 -10.80 2.83
N ALA A 88 -0.36 -10.40 2.09
CA ALA A 88 -0.27 -9.28 1.15
C ALA A 88 0.06 -7.95 1.86
N ALA A 89 -0.51 -7.68 3.04
CA ALA A 89 -0.19 -6.51 3.86
C ALA A 89 1.27 -6.54 4.38
N ARG A 90 1.82 -7.72 4.71
CA ARG A 90 3.25 -7.87 5.05
C ARG A 90 4.15 -7.53 3.88
N VAL A 91 3.81 -7.99 2.67
CA VAL A 91 4.54 -7.64 1.44
C VAL A 91 4.53 -6.13 1.21
N LEU A 92 3.37 -5.48 1.41
CA LEU A 92 3.26 -4.02 1.35
C LEU A 92 4.12 -3.32 2.42
N GLY A 93 4.10 -3.81 3.66
CA GLY A 93 4.96 -3.30 4.72
C GLY A 93 6.45 -3.43 4.40
N ALA A 94 6.86 -4.53 3.78
CA ALA A 94 8.23 -4.74 3.30
C ALA A 94 8.59 -3.75 2.18
N ALA A 95 7.69 -3.49 1.24
CA ALA A 95 7.88 -2.47 0.20
C ALA A 95 8.08 -1.07 0.82
N VAL A 96 7.25 -0.68 1.80
CA VAL A 96 7.42 0.61 2.51
C VAL A 96 8.81 0.72 3.15
N ARG A 97 9.25 -0.34 3.85
CA ARG A 97 10.58 -0.36 4.48
C ARG A 97 11.71 -0.29 3.47
N HIS A 98 11.60 -0.98 2.33
CA HIS A 98 12.60 -0.92 1.27
C HIS A 98 12.77 0.51 0.72
N VAL A 99 11.67 1.24 0.47
CA VAL A 99 11.75 2.65 0.05
C VAL A 99 12.34 3.52 1.18
N HIS A 100 11.99 3.24 2.43
CA HIS A 100 12.57 3.95 3.58
C HIS A 100 14.09 3.73 3.69
N GLU A 101 14.56 2.50 3.51
CA GLU A 101 16.00 2.17 3.51
C GLU A 101 16.75 2.90 2.39
N ARG A 102 16.15 2.99 1.21
CA ARG A 102 16.73 3.68 0.05
C ARG A 102 16.79 5.20 0.22
N ASP A 103 15.67 5.82 0.60
CA ASP A 103 15.49 7.27 0.49
C ASP A 103 15.48 7.99 1.83
N GLY A 104 15.12 7.32 2.92
CA GLY A 104 14.81 7.93 4.22
C GLY A 104 15.96 8.78 4.78
N ALA A 105 17.20 8.28 4.72
CA ALA A 105 18.36 9.04 5.18
C ALA A 105 18.63 10.30 4.33
N SER A 106 18.38 10.23 3.01
CA SER A 106 18.57 11.36 2.09
C SER A 106 17.50 12.43 2.28
N LEU A 107 16.24 12.01 2.41
CA LEU A 107 15.12 12.90 2.71
C LEU A 107 15.34 13.63 4.03
N LYS A 108 15.74 12.90 5.08
CA LYS A 108 16.01 13.49 6.40
C LYS A 108 17.12 14.54 6.35
N ARG A 109 18.22 14.29 5.63
CA ARG A 109 19.30 15.28 5.43
C ARG A 109 18.83 16.54 4.71
N SER A 110 17.80 16.41 3.86
CA SER A 110 17.20 17.51 3.12
C SER A 110 16.05 18.20 3.88
N GLY A 111 15.82 17.84 5.15
CA GLY A 111 14.74 18.40 5.98
C GLY A 111 13.34 17.91 5.60
N VAL A 112 13.23 16.78 4.92
CA VAL A 112 11.96 16.18 4.50
C VAL A 112 11.73 14.89 5.30
N ASP A 113 10.58 14.79 5.95
CA ASP A 113 10.19 13.57 6.65
C ASP A 113 9.78 12.46 5.67
N PHE A 114 10.14 11.22 5.99
CA PHE A 114 9.59 10.04 5.33
C PHE A 114 8.15 9.83 5.79
N ASN A 115 7.19 10.32 5.02
CA ASN A 115 5.77 10.26 5.35
C ASN A 115 4.97 9.58 4.25
N VAL A 116 4.41 8.40 4.56
CA VAL A 116 3.48 7.69 3.70
C VAL A 116 2.44 6.96 4.54
N SER A 117 1.19 7.02 4.10
CA SER A 117 0.06 6.34 4.71
C SER A 117 -0.71 5.63 3.61
N MET A 118 -1.01 4.35 3.80
CA MET A 118 -1.72 3.57 2.80
C MET A 118 -2.89 2.82 3.41
N VAL A 119 -3.99 2.76 2.67
CA VAL A 119 -5.11 1.88 2.97
C VAL A 119 -5.03 0.72 2.01
N PHE A 120 -5.03 -0.51 2.51
CA PHE A 120 -4.96 -1.71 1.68
C PHE A 120 -6.07 -2.67 2.06
N GLY A 121 -6.94 -3.00 1.12
CA GLY A 121 -8.08 -3.87 1.41
C GLY A 121 -8.48 -4.69 0.20
N GLY A 122 -9.20 -5.76 0.44
CA GLY A 122 -9.56 -6.68 -0.62
C GLY A 122 -10.05 -8.01 -0.12
N GLN A 123 -10.06 -8.98 -1.03
CA GLN A 123 -10.41 -10.36 -0.77
C GLN A 123 -9.55 -11.30 -1.60
N ILE A 124 -9.08 -12.37 -0.97
CA ILE A 124 -8.45 -13.52 -1.62
C ILE A 124 -9.40 -14.71 -1.49
N GLN A 125 -9.49 -15.53 -2.52
CA GLN A 125 -10.35 -16.72 -2.55
C GLN A 125 -10.11 -17.60 -1.32
N GLY A 126 -11.20 -17.99 -0.66
CA GLY A 126 -11.15 -18.78 0.59
C GLY A 126 -11.09 -17.92 1.87
N GLU A 127 -10.93 -16.61 1.76
CA GLU A 127 -10.91 -15.68 2.88
C GLU A 127 -12.09 -14.68 2.83
N GLY A 128 -12.46 -14.14 3.99
CA GLY A 128 -13.34 -12.99 4.07
C GLY A 128 -12.66 -11.69 3.58
N MET A 129 -13.44 -10.64 3.38
CA MET A 129 -12.91 -9.32 3.04
C MET A 129 -12.15 -8.73 4.23
N ARG A 130 -10.96 -8.18 3.97
CA ARG A 130 -10.09 -7.58 5.01
C ARG A 130 -9.62 -6.20 4.57
N LEU A 131 -9.36 -5.34 5.56
CA LEU A 131 -9.01 -3.94 5.35
C LEU A 131 -7.96 -3.51 6.37
N PHE A 132 -6.87 -2.93 5.87
CA PHE A 132 -5.69 -2.57 6.64
C PHE A 132 -5.32 -1.10 6.46
N GLN A 133 -4.77 -0.53 7.52
CA GLN A 133 -4.11 0.78 7.51
C GLN A 133 -2.61 0.56 7.72
N VAL A 134 -1.78 0.92 6.74
CA VAL A 134 -0.32 0.78 6.75
C VAL A 134 0.34 2.13 6.99
N TYR A 135 1.28 2.15 7.94
CA TYR A 135 1.98 3.36 8.38
C TYR A 135 3.37 3.50 7.75
N SER A 136 3.99 4.67 7.88
CA SER A 136 5.35 4.96 7.37
C SER A 136 6.44 3.99 7.85
N ALA A 137 6.25 3.33 8.99
CA ALA A 137 7.19 2.32 9.52
C ALA A 137 7.00 0.92 8.89
N GLY A 138 6.03 0.77 7.98
CA GLY A 138 5.68 -0.49 7.32
C GLY A 138 4.94 -1.48 8.21
N ASN A 139 4.56 -1.10 9.44
CA ASN A 139 3.60 -1.83 10.24
C ASN A 139 2.16 -1.41 9.90
N PHE A 140 1.18 -2.17 10.34
CA PHE A 140 -0.22 -1.95 10.01
C PHE A 140 -1.17 -2.43 11.10
N ILE A 141 -2.41 -1.94 11.05
CA ILE A 141 -3.56 -2.45 11.83
C ILE A 141 -4.66 -2.93 10.87
N GLU A 142 -5.61 -3.68 11.39
CA GLU A 142 -6.79 -4.18 10.67
C GLU A 142 -8.09 -3.67 11.30
N ALA A 143 -9.12 -3.45 10.48
CA ALA A 143 -10.47 -3.04 10.87
C ALA A 143 -11.48 -4.19 10.97
#